data_AF-A0A7C2BMU5-F1
#
_entry.id   AF-A0A7C2BMU5-F1
#
_cell.length_a   1.000
_cell.length_b   1.000
_cell.length_c   1.000
_cell.angle_alpha   90.00
_cell.angle_beta   90.00
_cell.angle_gamma   90.00
#
_symmetry.space_group_name_H-M   'P 1'
#
loop_
_entity.id
_entity.type
_entity.pdbx_description
1 polymer ?
#
loop_
_entity_poly.entity_id
_entity_poly.type
_entity_poly.pdbx_seq_one_letter_code
_entity_poly.pdbx_strand_id
1 'polypeptide(L)'
;MWRGRPATPWTSRWCWRPWPSSAPSPRRGSCPGEVPLRELAAFFLLFGAAFSALGALGLLRARDTLSRLHLVGLLSTFGAGGALVGSFLYHGGGWQELVVALFLVLSTPAGSHALARALAKRSGKLPEWSSSEDC
;
A
#
# COMPACT_ATOMS: atom_id res chain seq x y z
N MET A 1 -6.71 6.83 -65.95
CA MET A 1 -7.89 7.01 -65.09
C MET A 1 -7.43 6.84 -63.64
N TRP A 2 -7.26 7.95 -62.92
CA TRP A 2 -6.74 8.07 -61.56
C TRP A 2 -7.87 7.97 -60.52
N ARG A 3 -7.73 7.10 -59.51
CA ARG A 3 -8.32 7.19 -58.14
C ARG A 3 -7.36 6.36 -57.28
N GLY A 4 -6.63 6.83 -56.28
CA GLY A 4 -6.82 7.89 -55.29
C GLY A 4 -6.50 7.25 -53.94
N ARG A 5 -5.32 7.51 -53.35
CA ARG A 5 -5.01 7.19 -51.94
C ARG A 5 -5.51 8.36 -51.05
N PRO A 6 -5.78 8.19 -49.74
CA PRO A 6 -4.70 8.16 -48.75
C PRO A 6 -4.91 7.21 -47.55
N ALA A 7 -3.81 6.99 -46.83
CA ALA A 7 -3.75 6.27 -45.56
C ALA A 7 -4.55 6.97 -44.44
N THR A 8 -5.12 6.18 -43.53
CA THR A 8 -5.21 6.54 -42.10
C THR A 8 -4.70 5.36 -41.26
N PRO A 9 -3.63 5.55 -40.46
CA PRO A 9 -3.24 4.64 -39.40
C PRO A 9 -4.02 5.03 -38.13
N TRP A 10 -4.22 4.08 -37.21
CA TRP A 10 -4.68 4.36 -35.83
C TRP A 10 -6.19 4.65 -35.69
N THR A 11 -6.80 4.13 -34.63
CA THR A 11 -8.21 4.34 -34.19
C THR A 11 -9.30 3.49 -34.88
N SER A 12 -9.59 2.29 -34.35
CA SER A 12 -10.92 1.60 -34.41
C SER A 12 -10.88 0.11 -34.00
N ARG A 13 -10.15 -0.25 -32.94
CA ARG A 13 -10.38 -1.52 -32.22
C ARG A 13 -10.78 -1.31 -30.77
N TRP A 14 -11.41 -0.16 -30.50
CA TRP A 14 -12.40 0.01 -29.43
C TRP A 14 -13.66 -0.79 -29.77
N CYS A 15 -13.49 -2.10 -29.94
CA CYS A 15 -14.57 -3.05 -30.05
C CYS A 15 -14.94 -3.41 -28.60
N TRP A 16 -15.83 -2.59 -28.04
CA TRP A 16 -16.62 -2.90 -26.87
C TRP A 16 -17.12 -4.33 -26.95
N ARG A 17 -16.43 -5.27 -26.28
CA ARG A 17 -16.95 -6.62 -26.07
C ARG A 17 -17.82 -6.57 -24.80
N PRO A 18 -19.12 -6.87 -24.89
CA PRO A 18 -19.96 -7.00 -23.73
C PRO A 18 -19.48 -8.17 -22.86
N TRP A 19 -19.52 -7.91 -21.55
CA TRP A 19 -19.23 -8.84 -20.46
C TRP A 19 -19.95 -10.18 -20.65
N PRO A 20 -19.25 -11.33 -20.76
CA PRO A 20 -19.91 -12.63 -20.70
C PRO A 20 -20.32 -12.92 -19.25
N SER A 21 -21.59 -12.71 -18.93
CA SER A 21 -22.19 -12.85 -17.60
C SER A 21 -22.48 -14.29 -17.17
N SER A 22 -21.98 -15.30 -17.87
CA SER A 22 -22.26 -16.71 -17.55
C SER A 22 -21.19 -17.67 -18.08
N ALA A 23 -20.01 -17.65 -17.46
CA ALA A 23 -19.06 -18.77 -17.55
C ALA A 23 -18.94 -19.39 -16.15
N PRO A 24 -19.47 -20.60 -15.90
CA PRO A 24 -19.18 -21.31 -14.67
C PRO A 24 -17.68 -21.62 -14.62
N SER A 25 -17.00 -21.10 -13.60
CA SER A 25 -15.58 -21.35 -13.38
C SER A 25 -15.33 -22.85 -13.23
N PRO A 26 -14.32 -23.42 -13.91
CA PRO A 26 -13.97 -24.82 -13.70
C PRO A 26 -13.54 -24.97 -12.24
N ARG A 27 -14.27 -25.81 -11.49
CA ARG A 27 -13.93 -26.18 -10.11
C ARG A 27 -12.49 -26.63 -10.08
N ARG A 28 -11.62 -25.79 -9.52
CA ARG A 28 -10.25 -26.14 -9.17
C ARG A 28 -10.35 -27.16 -8.04
N GLY A 29 -10.44 -28.44 -8.40
CA GLY A 29 -10.32 -29.54 -7.47
C GLY A 29 -8.94 -29.44 -6.82
N SER A 30 -8.92 -29.07 -5.55
CA SER A 30 -7.74 -29.18 -4.70
C SER A 30 -7.44 -30.67 -4.52
N CYS A 31 -6.37 -31.18 -5.11
CA CYS A 31 -5.80 -32.44 -4.66
C CYS A 31 -5.27 -32.22 -3.22
N PRO A 32 -5.79 -32.94 -2.22
CA PRO A 32 -5.33 -32.81 -0.85
C PRO A 32 -3.98 -33.53 -0.74
N GLY A 33 -2.88 -32.78 -0.78
CA GLY A 33 -1.55 -33.40 -0.64
C GLY A 33 -0.37 -32.43 -0.56
N GLU A 34 -0.41 -31.28 -1.24
CA GLU A 34 0.75 -30.37 -1.30
C GLU A 34 0.32 -28.90 -1.09
N VAL A 35 0.04 -28.49 0.15
CA VAL A 35 -0.45 -27.12 0.49
C VAL A 35 0.31 -26.35 1.60
N PRO A 36 1.62 -26.54 1.87
CA PRO A 36 2.25 -25.78 2.96
C PRO A 36 2.35 -24.27 2.66
N LEU A 37 2.63 -23.88 1.42
CA LEU A 37 3.00 -22.50 1.11
C LEU A 37 1.81 -21.56 0.90
N ARG A 38 0.69 -22.10 0.39
CA ARG A 38 -0.53 -21.34 0.09
C ARG A 38 -1.25 -20.89 1.36
N GLU A 39 -1.38 -21.79 2.33
CA GLU A 39 -2.03 -21.51 3.61
C GLU A 39 -1.22 -20.49 4.42
N LEU A 40 0.12 -20.61 4.41
CA LEU A 40 1.00 -19.65 5.08
C LEU A 40 0.94 -18.27 4.43
N ALA A 41 0.92 -18.20 3.09
CA ALA A 41 0.73 -16.94 2.37
C ALA A 41 -0.64 -16.32 2.68
N ALA A 42 -1.72 -17.12 2.68
CA ALA A 42 -3.06 -16.66 3.03
C ALA A 42 -3.11 -16.11 4.48
N PHE A 43 -2.48 -16.79 5.43
CA PHE A 43 -2.35 -16.32 6.81
C PHE A 43 -1.64 -14.95 6.88
N PHE A 44 -0.52 -14.78 6.18
CA PHE A 44 0.23 -13.52 6.15
C PHE A 44 -0.56 -12.38 5.49
N LEU A 45 -1.32 -12.66 4.42
CA LEU A 45 -2.20 -11.67 3.80
C LEU A 45 -3.35 -11.25 4.73
N LEU A 46 -4.00 -12.21 5.39
CA LEU A 46 -5.08 -11.93 6.36
C LEU A 46 -4.56 -11.15 7.56
N PHE A 47 -3.38 -11.50 8.05
CA PHE A 47 -2.67 -10.74 9.07
C PHE A 47 -2.43 -9.31 8.57
N GLY A 48 -1.80 -9.11 7.40
CA GLY A 48 -1.59 -7.79 6.82
C GLY A 48 -2.88 -6.95 6.72
N ALA A 49 -3.97 -7.56 6.26
CA ALA A 49 -5.28 -6.91 6.16
C ALA A 49 -5.86 -6.50 7.53
N ALA A 50 -5.70 -7.35 8.55
CA ALA A 50 -6.11 -7.02 9.92
C ALA A 50 -5.32 -5.82 10.48
N PHE A 51 -4.01 -5.74 10.21
CA PHE A 51 -3.19 -4.59 10.61
C PHE A 51 -3.54 -3.31 9.85
N SER A 52 -3.91 -3.40 8.57
CA SER A 52 -4.44 -2.25 7.83
C SER A 52 -5.76 -1.75 8.44
N ALA A 53 -6.66 -2.66 8.84
CA ALA A 53 -7.89 -2.29 9.54
C ALA A 53 -7.61 -1.67 10.91
N LEU A 54 -6.67 -2.23 11.68
CA LEU A 54 -6.20 -1.66 12.94
C LEU A 54 -5.58 -0.28 12.75
N GLY A 55 -4.86 -0.03 11.65
CA GLY A 55 -4.34 1.29 11.30
C GLY A 55 -5.45 2.32 11.13
N ALA A 56 -6.53 1.96 10.41
CA ALA A 56 -7.70 2.82 10.28
C ALA A 56 -8.42 3.06 11.63
N LEU A 57 -8.55 2.01 12.46
CA LEU A 57 -9.11 2.10 13.81
C LEU A 57 -8.25 2.98 14.75
N GLY A 58 -6.92 2.88 14.66
CA GLY A 58 -5.97 3.66 15.45
C GLY A 58 -6.08 5.16 15.18
N LEU A 59 -6.36 5.53 13.93
CA LEU A 59 -6.63 6.92 13.55
C LEU A 59 -7.93 7.46 14.17
N LEU A 60 -8.96 6.62 14.30
CA LEU A 60 -10.26 7.00 14.86
C LEU A 60 -10.22 7.14 16.39
N ARG A 61 -9.46 6.29 17.09
CA ARG A 61 -9.50 6.19 18.57
C ARG A 61 -8.55 7.14 19.29
N ALA A 62 -7.39 7.48 18.72
CA ALA A 62 -6.39 8.29 19.41
C ALA A 62 -6.81 9.75 19.53
N ARG A 63 -6.66 10.37 20.71
CA ARG A 63 -7.08 11.77 20.96
C ARG A 63 -6.06 12.81 20.49
N ASP A 64 -4.78 12.46 20.41
CA ASP A 64 -3.69 13.37 20.06
C ASP A 64 -3.11 13.09 18.65
N THR A 65 -2.70 14.14 17.94
CA THR A 65 -2.24 14.08 16.53
C THR A 65 -0.93 13.31 16.35
N LEU A 66 0.05 13.49 17.25
CA LEU A 66 1.31 12.76 17.18
C LEU A 66 1.11 11.30 17.59
N SER A 67 0.27 11.08 18.59
CA SER A 67 -0.11 9.73 19.00
C SER A 67 -0.82 8.95 17.88
N ARG A 68 -1.67 9.62 17.08
CA ARG A 68 -2.29 9.06 15.87
C ARG A 68 -1.24 8.62 14.85
N LEU A 69 -0.27 9.48 14.55
CA LEU A 69 0.78 9.18 13.56
C LEU A 69 1.68 8.04 14.01
N HIS A 70 2.03 7.99 15.29
CA HIS A 70 2.85 6.92 15.85
C HIS A 70 2.13 5.57 15.72
N LEU A 71 0.88 5.49 16.20
CA LEU A 71 0.07 4.28 16.11
C LEU A 71 -0.14 3.82 14.67
N VAL A 72 -0.56 4.73 13.79
CA VAL A 72 -0.79 4.44 12.36
C VAL A 72 0.52 4.05 11.66
N GLY A 73 1.64 4.69 11.99
CA GLY A 73 2.95 4.39 11.43
C GLY A 73 3.39 2.95 11.74
N LEU A 74 3.26 2.53 13.01
CA LEU A 74 3.55 1.15 13.43
C LEU A 74 2.63 0.17 12.70
N LEU A 75 1.32 0.38 12.77
CA LEU A 75 0.31 -0.53 12.21
C LEU A 75 0.40 -0.66 10.69
N SER A 76 0.60 0.45 9.98
CA SER A 76 0.73 0.46 8.51
C SER A 76 2.00 -0.26 8.06
N THR A 77 3.11 -0.08 8.76
CA THR A 77 4.39 -0.74 8.43
C THR A 77 4.30 -2.25 8.66
N PHE A 78 3.68 -2.69 9.76
CA PHE A 78 3.41 -4.11 10.01
C PHE A 78 2.42 -4.70 8.98
N GLY A 79 1.38 -3.95 8.60
CA GLY A 79 0.41 -4.39 7.60
C GLY A 79 1.02 -4.56 6.20
N ALA A 80 1.76 -3.55 5.73
CA ALA A 80 2.48 -3.62 4.46
C ALA A 80 3.57 -4.68 4.49
N GLY A 81 4.33 -4.80 5.58
CA GLY A 81 5.34 -5.85 5.76
C GLY A 81 4.72 -7.25 5.68
N GLY A 82 3.57 -7.48 6.33
CA GLY A 82 2.84 -8.75 6.25
C GLY A 82 2.35 -9.06 4.83
N ALA A 83 1.77 -8.08 4.15
CA ALA A 83 1.33 -8.25 2.77
C ALA A 83 2.50 -8.54 1.81
N LEU A 84 3.65 -7.90 2.00
CA LEU A 84 4.86 -8.12 1.22
C LEU A 84 5.46 -9.50 1.45
N VAL A 85 5.55 -9.96 2.70
CA VAL A 85 6.02 -11.33 3.00
C VAL A 85 5.07 -12.38 2.40
N GLY A 86 3.76 -12.16 2.48
CA GLY A 86 2.77 -13.03 1.84
C GLY A 86 2.89 -13.08 0.31
N SER A 87 3.13 -11.92 -0.32
CA SER A 87 3.42 -11.83 -1.77
C SER A 87 4.71 -12.56 -2.14
N PHE A 88 5.78 -12.33 -1.38
CA PHE A 88 7.10 -12.94 -1.58
C PHE A 88 7.02 -14.47 -1.53
N LEU A 89 6.29 -15.01 -0.54
CA LEU A 89 6.07 -16.46 -0.41
C LEU A 89 5.29 -17.05 -1.59
N TYR A 90 4.39 -16.29 -2.21
CA TYR A 90 3.55 -16.80 -3.31
C TYR A 90 4.22 -16.67 -4.69
N HIS A 91 4.92 -15.57 -4.96
CA HIS A 91 5.55 -15.29 -6.27
C HIS A 91 7.06 -15.55 -6.31
N GLY A 92 7.72 -15.83 -5.18
CA GLY A 92 9.15 -16.17 -5.15
C GLY A 92 10.10 -14.96 -5.15
N GLY A 93 9.60 -13.75 -4.91
CA GLY A 93 10.41 -12.60 -4.55
C GLY A 93 11.05 -11.80 -5.69
N GLY A 94 10.91 -10.47 -5.65
CA GLY A 94 11.56 -9.54 -6.58
C GLY A 94 12.21 -8.33 -5.89
N TRP A 95 13.18 -7.70 -6.54
CA TRP A 95 13.85 -6.48 -6.05
C TRP A 95 12.86 -5.34 -5.77
N GLN A 96 11.73 -5.34 -6.47
CA GLN A 96 10.65 -4.37 -6.32
C GLN A 96 10.01 -4.42 -4.92
N GLU A 97 9.84 -5.61 -4.33
CA GLU A 97 9.17 -5.77 -3.03
C GLU A 97 10.03 -5.18 -1.90
N LEU A 98 11.35 -5.37 -1.98
CA LEU A 98 12.33 -4.75 -1.08
C LEU A 98 12.35 -3.23 -1.21
N VAL A 99 12.30 -2.70 -2.43
CA VAL A 99 12.26 -1.25 -2.67
C VAL A 99 10.98 -0.64 -2.08
N VAL A 100 9.83 -1.30 -2.27
CA VAL A 100 8.55 -0.84 -1.68
C VAL A 100 8.61 -0.90 -0.15
N ALA A 101 9.11 -1.99 0.44
CA ALA A 101 9.27 -2.12 1.88
C ALA A 101 10.12 -0.98 2.46
N LEU A 102 11.30 -0.77 1.87
CA LEU A 102 12.24 0.26 2.30
C LEU A 102 11.64 1.66 2.16
N PHE A 103 11.00 1.93 1.02
CA PHE A 103 10.36 3.21 0.77
C PHE A 103 9.26 3.53 1.80
N LEU A 104 8.42 2.54 2.15
CA LEU A 104 7.36 2.72 3.15
C LEU A 104 7.92 2.94 4.56
N VAL A 105 8.94 2.18 4.95
CA VAL A 105 9.59 2.31 6.26
C VAL A 105 10.26 3.68 6.39
N LEU A 106 10.91 4.19 5.35
CA LEU A 106 11.56 5.51 5.36
C LEU A 106 10.56 6.67 5.26
N SER A 107 9.44 6.47 4.57
CA SER A 107 8.38 7.49 4.43
C SER A 107 7.75 7.85 5.77
N THR A 108 7.57 6.87 6.66
CA THR A 108 6.93 7.05 7.96
C THR A 108 7.69 8.03 8.89
N PRO A 109 8.99 7.87 9.18
CA PRO A 109 9.75 8.82 9.98
C PRO A 109 9.89 10.19 9.30
N ALA A 110 10.11 10.23 7.98
CA ALA A 110 10.20 11.49 7.23
C ALA A 110 8.90 12.30 7.33
N GLY A 111 7.74 11.64 7.16
CA GLY A 111 6.43 12.27 7.32
C GLY A 111 6.17 12.73 8.75
N SER A 112 6.49 11.89 9.75
CA SER A 112 6.30 12.24 11.16
C SER A 112 7.11 13.46 11.59
N HIS A 113 8.36 13.58 11.12
CA HIS A 113 9.23 14.71 11.44
C HIS A 113 8.71 16.02 10.83
N ALA A 114 8.27 15.99 9.58
CA ALA A 114 7.66 17.14 8.93
C ALA A 114 6.35 17.58 9.63
N LEU A 115 5.52 16.62 10.03
CA LEU A 115 4.29 16.87 10.78
C LEU A 115 4.57 17.44 12.18
N ALA A 116 5.58 16.94 12.89
CA ALA A 116 5.98 17.46 14.19
C ALA A 116 6.38 18.95 14.12
N ARG A 117 7.20 19.33 13.12
CA ARG A 117 7.57 20.73 12.86
C ARG A 117 6.35 21.60 12.54
N ALA A 118 5.40 21.09 11.73
CA ALA A 118 4.19 21.82 11.39
C ALA A 118 3.27 22.03 12.59
N LEU A 119 3.10 21.01 13.44
CA LEU A 119 2.32 21.08 14.68
C LEU A 119 2.95 22.01 15.71
N ALA A 120 4.29 22.03 15.84
CA ALA A 120 4.99 22.98 16.70
C ALA A 120 4.72 24.43 16.29
N LYS A 121 4.80 24.74 14.99
CA LYS A 121 4.44 26.07 14.45
C LYS A 121 2.97 26.42 14.69
N ARG A 122 2.06 25.46 14.55
CA ARG A 122 0.61 25.67 14.73
C ARG A 122 0.19 25.83 16.19
N SER A 123 0.88 25.15 17.12
CA SER A 123 0.53 25.14 18.54
C SER A 123 1.12 26.31 19.33
N GLY A 124 1.94 27.17 18.70
CA GLY A 124 2.58 28.31 19.35
C GLY A 124 3.62 27.95 20.42
N LYS A 125 3.81 26.65 20.68
CA LYS A 125 4.85 26.13 21.57
C LYS A 125 6.10 25.88 20.73
N LEU A 126 6.88 26.93 20.52
CA LEU A 126 8.23 26.78 20.03
C LEU A 126 9.04 26.03 21.11
N PRO A 127 9.88 25.08 20.73
CA PRO A 127 10.81 24.48 21.68
C PRO A 127 11.73 25.58 22.21
N GLU A 128 11.89 25.63 23.53
CA GLU A 128 12.61 26.70 24.25
C GLU A 128 14.06 26.91 23.76
N TRP A 129 14.69 25.94 23.09
CA TRP A 129 16.01 26.13 22.50
C TRP A 129 16.06 27.17 21.36
N SER A 130 14.93 27.56 20.77
CA SER A 130 14.93 28.58 19.70
C SER A 130 14.94 30.02 20.20
N SER A 131 14.80 30.26 21.51
CA SER A 131 14.87 31.62 22.08
C SER A 131 16.29 32.03 22.50
N SER A 132 17.30 31.19 22.29
CA SER A 132 18.71 31.51 22.57
C SER A 132 19.54 31.89 21.33
N GLU A 133 18.92 31.96 20.15
CA GLU A 133 19.57 32.37 18.89
C GLU A 133 19.36 33.87 18.58
N ASP A 134 18.75 34.60 19.50
CA ASP A 134 18.60 36.06 19.47
C ASP A 134 19.63 36.72 20.43
N CYS A 135 20.90 36.80 20.01
CA CYS A 135 21.94 37.69 20.59
C CYS A 135 22.90 38.16 19.50
#